data_AF-A0A430FPZ6-F1
#
_entry.id   AF-A0A430FPZ6-F1
#
_cell.length_a   1.000
_cell.length_b   1.000
_cell.length_c   1.000
_cell.angle_alpha   90.00
_cell.angle_beta   90.00
_cell.angle_gamma   90.00
#
_symmetry.space_group_name_H-M   'P 1'
#
loop_
_entity.id
_entity.type
_entity.pdbx_description
1 polymer ?
#
loop_
_entity_poly.entity_id
_entity_poly.type
_entity_poly.pdbx_seq_one_letter_code
_entity_poly.pdbx_strand_id
1 'polypeptide(L)'
;MIDRIFTTLSVLPWTVQNSIAAKKQELSAKYGAWFVVFLAVLIALCTAFFLAMSAYCMIAQHGYFTGNWNFKKWFTSVELECKPF
;
A
#
# COMPACT_ATOMS: atom_id res chain seq x y z
N MET A 1 -34.84 13.20 -14.06
CA MET A 1 -33.90 13.64 -12.99
C MET A 1 -32.56 12.90 -12.99
N ILE A 2 -32.41 11.79 -13.73
CA ILE A 2 -31.16 11.00 -13.79
C ILE A 2 -30.06 11.65 -14.67
N ASP A 3 -30.41 12.43 -15.71
CA ASP A 3 -29.45 13.06 -16.63
C ASP A 3 -28.45 14.06 -15.99
N ARG A 4 -28.85 14.73 -14.90
CA ARG A 4 -27.97 15.69 -14.20
C ARG A 4 -26.90 15.02 -13.32
N ILE A 5 -27.11 13.75 -12.95
CA ILE A 5 -26.16 12.97 -12.13
C ILE A 5 -25.03 12.44 -13.00
N PHE A 6 -25.34 11.97 -14.21
CA PHE A 6 -24.32 11.47 -15.15
C PHE A 6 -23.38 12.58 -15.62
N THR A 7 -23.95 13.76 -15.92
CA THR A 7 -23.16 14.94 -16.32
C THR A 7 -22.32 15.53 -15.20
N THR A 8 -22.68 15.32 -13.93
CA THR A 8 -21.82 15.75 -12.80
C THR A 8 -20.70 14.74 -12.51
N LEU A 9 -20.89 13.45 -12.83
CA LEU A 9 -19.86 12.42 -12.67
C LEU A 9 -18.76 12.47 -13.75
N SER A 10 -19.10 12.85 -14.99
CA SER A 10 -18.13 12.99 -16.08
C SER A 10 -17.25 14.24 -16.00
N VAL A 11 -17.62 15.20 -15.15
CA VAL A 11 -16.93 16.49 -14.98
C VAL A 11 -16.08 16.59 -13.71
N LEU A 12 -16.21 15.60 -12.82
CA LEU A 12 -15.31 15.42 -11.67
C LEU A 12 -13.84 15.11 -12.01
N PRO A 13 -13.42 14.60 -13.21
CA PRO A 13 -12.01 14.27 -13.41
C PRO A 13 -11.11 15.48 -13.64
N TRP A 14 -11.59 16.61 -14.20
CA TRP A 14 -10.68 17.71 -14.51
C TRP A 14 -10.30 18.54 -13.27
N THR A 15 -11.23 18.88 -12.38
CA THR A 15 -10.91 19.72 -11.21
C THR A 15 -9.93 19.02 -10.27
N VAL A 16 -10.09 17.70 -10.14
CA VAL A 16 -9.23 16.83 -9.33
C VAL A 16 -7.87 16.64 -10.01
N GLN A 17 -7.82 16.44 -11.33
CA GLN A 17 -6.54 16.34 -12.04
C GLN A 17 -5.71 17.62 -11.98
N ASN A 18 -6.33 18.79 -12.04
CA ASN A 18 -5.62 20.07 -12.04
C ASN A 18 -4.88 20.30 -10.71
N SER A 19 -5.51 19.93 -9.60
CA SER A 19 -4.93 20.06 -8.25
C SER A 19 -3.84 19.01 -7.99
N ILE A 20 -4.03 17.79 -8.49
CA ILE A 20 -3.01 16.73 -8.44
C ILE A 20 -1.80 17.09 -9.30
N ALA A 21 -2.02 17.61 -10.51
CA ALA A 21 -0.94 18.04 -11.40
C ALA A 21 -0.12 19.18 -10.79
N ALA A 22 -0.77 20.17 -10.18
CA ALA A 22 -0.09 21.26 -9.46
C ALA A 22 0.77 20.73 -8.30
N LYS A 23 0.24 19.81 -7.48
CA LYS A 23 0.97 19.20 -6.36
C LYS A 23 2.14 18.32 -6.82
N LYS A 24 1.97 17.59 -7.92
CA LYS A 24 3.01 16.73 -8.51
C LYS A 24 4.21 17.55 -8.98
N GLN A 25 3.97 18.73 -9.55
CA GLN A 25 5.00 19.67 -9.98
C GLN A 25 5.79 20.22 -8.78
N GLU A 26 5.10 20.62 -7.70
CA GLU A 26 5.75 21.07 -6.46
C GLU A 26 6.62 19.99 -5.82
N LEU A 27 6.14 18.74 -5.79
CA LEU A 27 6.88 17.62 -5.22
C LEU A 27 8.11 17.26 -6.05
N SER A 28 7.96 17.23 -7.38
CA SER A 28 9.05 16.95 -8.31
C SER A 28 10.10 18.07 -8.37
N ALA A 29 9.71 19.31 -8.10
CA ALA A 29 10.62 20.45 -8.05
C ALA A 29 11.46 20.48 -6.75
N LYS A 30 10.91 19.95 -5.63
CA LYS A 30 11.60 19.91 -4.34
C LYS A 30 12.41 18.64 -4.10
N TYR A 31 11.95 17.51 -4.62
CA TYR A 31 12.59 16.21 -4.47
C TYR A 31 13.03 15.71 -5.86
N GLY A 32 14.34 15.55 -6.07
CA GLY A 32 14.86 15.00 -7.31
C GLY A 32 14.26 13.62 -7.62
N ALA A 33 14.24 13.24 -8.90
CA ALA A 33 13.63 12.00 -9.39
C ALA A 33 14.06 10.73 -8.62
N TRP A 34 15.25 10.75 -8.01
CA TRP A 34 15.80 9.65 -7.24
C TRP A 34 15.05 9.34 -5.93
N PHE A 35 14.42 10.34 -5.29
CA PHE A 35 13.62 10.13 -4.08
C PHE A 35 12.41 9.22 -4.36
N VAL A 36 11.78 9.40 -5.52
CA VAL A 36 10.62 8.60 -5.94
C VAL A 36 11.00 7.14 -6.15
N VAL A 37 12.21 6.88 -6.68
CA VAL A 37 12.73 5.52 -6.86
C VAL A 37 12.92 4.85 -5.49
N PHE A 38 13.58 5.51 -4.53
CA PHE A 38 13.72 4.98 -3.18
C PHE A 38 12.38 4.72 -2.50
N LEU A 39 11.42 5.64 -2.65
CA LEU A 39 10.07 5.47 -2.11
C LEU A 39 9.37 4.24 -2.72
N ALA A 40 9.45 4.09 -4.04
CA ALA A 40 8.86 2.94 -4.73
C ALA A 40 9.47 1.62 -4.25
N VAL A 41 10.80 1.57 -4.08
CA VAL A 41 11.49 0.40 -3.54
C VAL A 41 11.05 0.10 -2.11
N LEU A 42 10.92 1.12 -1.24
CA LEU A 42 10.47 0.95 0.14
C LEU A 42 9.06 0.35 0.20
N ILE A 43 8.14 0.87 -0.62
CA ILE A 43 6.77 0.36 -0.70
C ILE A 43 6.76 -1.08 -1.20
N ALA A 44 7.55 -1.41 -2.23
CA ALA A 44 7.67 -2.76 -2.75
C ALA A 44 8.21 -3.74 -1.69
N LEU A 45 9.19 -3.31 -0.89
CA LEU A 45 9.77 -4.11 0.20
C LEU A 45 8.73 -4.37 1.30
N CYS A 46 8.00 -3.35 1.74
CA CYS A 46 6.95 -3.48 2.73
C CYS A 46 5.82 -4.41 2.26
N THR A 47 5.36 -4.24 1.02
CA THR A 47 4.29 -5.08 0.45
C THR A 47 4.73 -6.53 0.27
N ALA A 48 5.93 -6.76 -0.24
CA ALA A 48 6.48 -8.11 -0.34
C ALA A 48 6.58 -8.79 1.04
N PHE A 49 7.04 -8.07 2.06
CA PHE A 49 7.18 -8.61 3.40
C PHE A 49 5.81 -8.97 4.02
N PHE A 50 4.82 -8.10 3.86
CA PHE A 50 3.46 -8.34 4.35
C PHE A 50 2.76 -9.50 3.61
N LEU A 51 2.98 -9.62 2.30
CA LEU A 51 2.47 -10.72 1.49
C LEU A 51 3.12 -12.05 1.88
N ALA A 52 4.44 -12.08 2.10
CA ALA A 52 5.13 -13.31 2.50
C ALA A 52 4.60 -13.85 3.84
N MET A 53 4.37 -12.96 4.82
CA MET A 53 3.84 -13.35 6.13
C MET A 53 2.40 -13.84 6.07
N SER A 54 1.54 -13.18 5.28
CA SER A 54 0.17 -13.63 5.11
C SER A 54 0.07 -14.96 4.36
N ALA A 55 0.86 -15.13 3.29
CA ALA A 55 0.94 -16.38 2.55
C ALA A 55 1.44 -17.54 3.43
N TYR A 56 2.38 -17.30 4.33
CA TYR A 56 2.87 -18.31 5.27
C TYR A 56 1.76 -18.84 6.19
N CYS A 57 0.93 -17.95 6.75
CA CYS A 57 -0.21 -18.36 7.57
C CYS A 57 -1.24 -19.20 6.78
N MET A 58 -1.47 -18.88 5.50
CA MET A 58 -2.40 -19.62 4.64
C MET A 58 -1.90 -21.03 4.32
N ILE A 59 -0.61 -21.18 4.00
CA ILE A 59 -0.04 -22.44 3.51
C ILE A 59 0.35 -23.37 4.66
N ALA A 60 0.97 -22.84 5.72
CA ALA A 60 1.54 -23.66 6.79
C ALA A 60 0.59 -23.89 7.97
N GLN A 61 -0.24 -22.90 8.31
CA GLN A 61 -1.04 -22.90 9.55
C GLN A 61 -2.55 -22.85 9.31
N HIS A 62 -3.01 -22.87 8.05
CA HIS A 62 -4.43 -22.87 7.64
C HIS A 62 -5.25 -21.76 8.34
N GLY A 63 -4.68 -20.55 8.40
CA GLY A 63 -5.31 -19.40 9.06
C GLY A 63 -5.02 -18.07 8.35
N TYR A 64 -5.54 -16.97 8.89
CA TYR A 64 -5.26 -15.61 8.42
C TYR A 64 -4.33 -14.86 9.38
N PHE A 65 -3.54 -13.96 8.81
CA PHE A 65 -2.59 -13.14 9.56
C PHE A 65 -3.34 -12.04 10.33
N THR A 66 -3.20 -12.02 11.66
CA THR A 66 -3.91 -11.06 12.53
C THR A 66 -3.19 -9.72 12.68
N GLY A 67 -1.98 -9.57 12.10
CA GLY A 67 -1.20 -8.33 12.16
C GLY A 67 -0.18 -8.30 13.30
N ASN A 68 -0.17 -9.29 14.20
CA ASN A 68 0.81 -9.37 15.27
C ASN A 68 1.99 -10.28 14.86
N TRP A 69 3.21 -9.78 15.05
CA TRP A 69 4.43 -10.56 14.92
C TRP A 69 5.24 -10.48 16.21
N ASN A 70 5.99 -11.52 16.54
CA ASN A 70 6.92 -11.47 17.67
C ASN A 70 8.28 -12.05 17.25
N PHE A 71 9.32 -11.23 17.40
CA PHE A 71 10.69 -11.67 17.18
C PHE A 71 11.17 -12.38 18.45
N LYS A 72 11.14 -13.72 18.47
CA LYS A 72 11.75 -14.49 19.56
C LYS A 72 13.24 -14.73 19.32
N LYS A 73 13.96 -14.85 20.45
CA LYS A 73 15.40 -15.06 20.63
C LYS A 73 16.27 -14.77 19.39
N TRP A 74 16.96 -13.63 19.45
CA TRP A 74 18.15 -13.36 18.63
C TRP A 74 17.94 -13.42 17.11
N PHE A 75 16.83 -12.86 16.61
CA PHE A 75 16.55 -12.70 15.17
C PHE A 75 16.42 -14.00 14.35
N THR A 76 16.54 -15.19 14.95
CA THR A 76 16.50 -16.47 14.20
C THR A 76 15.10 -17.04 14.04
N SER A 77 14.11 -16.53 14.78
CA SER A 77 12.74 -17.05 14.73
C SER A 77 11.71 -15.93 14.78
N VAL A 78 10.89 -15.86 13.74
CA VAL A 78 9.75 -14.96 13.65
C VAL A 78 8.50 -15.80 13.92
N GLU A 79 7.86 -15.57 15.06
CA GLU A 79 6.54 -16.13 15.33
C GLU A 79 5.50 -15.17 14.77
N LEU A 80 4.72 -15.66 13.81
CA LEU A 80 3.57 -14.97 13.23
C LEU A 80 2.31 -15.46 13.95
N GLU A 81 1.49 -14.55 14.46
CA GLU A 81 0.18 -14.94 14.96
C GLU A 81 -0.74 -15.21 13.76
N CYS A 82 -1.04 -16.49 13.54
CA CYS A 82 -2.01 -16.95 12.57
C CYS A 82 -3.27 -17.38 13.32
N LYS A 83 -4.43 -16.82 12.96
CA LYS A 83 -5.71 -17.21 13.55
C LYS A 83 -6.44 -18.17 12.60
N PRO A 84 -6.94 -19.32 13.07
CA PRO A 84 -7.73 -20.21 12.23
C PRO A 84 -9.03 -19.53 11.80
N PHE A 85 -9.56 -19.95 10.65
CA PHE A 85 -10.86 -19.52 10.15
C PHE A 85 -12.02 -19.97 11.05
#